data_AF-A0A662IPQ6-F1
#
_entry.id   AF-A0A662IPQ6-F1
#
_cell.length_a   1.000
_cell.length_b   1.000
_cell.length_c   1.000
_cell.angle_alpha   90.00
_cell.angle_beta   90.00
_cell.angle_gamma   90.00
#
_symmetry.space_group_name_H-M   'P 1'
#
loop_
_entity.id
_entity.type
_entity.pdbx_description
1 polymer ?
#
loop_
_entity_poly.entity_id
_entity_poly.type
_entity_poly.pdbx_seq_one_letter_code
_entity_poly.pdbx_strand_id
1 'polypeptide(L)'
;MREMIEKAINEVFRHYKSDVITKEEFEKYFTAKGLSKEEIEELWVNAMAKNLIEVGIQPKFPDETMNSRDYDIVFEKKKKLIRLL
;
A
#
# COMPACT_ATOMS: atom_id res chain seq x y z
N MET A 1 11.37 -15.25 5.05
CA MET A 1 11.27 -14.05 4.17
C MET A 1 9.83 -13.70 3.78
N ARG A 2 9.02 -14.63 3.23
CA ARG A 2 7.60 -14.35 2.87
C ARG A 2 6.75 -13.84 4.04
N GLU A 3 6.86 -14.48 5.20
CA GLU A 3 6.09 -14.12 6.41
C GLU A 3 6.42 -12.73 6.96
N MET A 4 7.67 -12.26 6.78
CA MET A 4 8.09 -10.93 7.25
C MET A 4 7.45 -9.82 6.42
N ILE A 5 7.39 -9.98 5.09
CA ILE A 5 6.75 -9.01 4.19
C ILE A 5 5.24 -9.01 4.44
N GLU A 6 4.60 -10.18 4.53
CA GLU A 6 3.16 -10.25 4.82
C GLU A 6 2.83 -9.61 6.18
N LYS A 7 3.67 -9.79 7.20
CA LYS A 7 3.49 -9.13 8.50
C LYS A 7 3.63 -7.62 8.39
N ALA A 8 4.67 -7.12 7.73
CA ALA A 8 4.90 -5.68 7.55
C ALA A 8 3.74 -5.01 6.79
N ILE A 9 3.29 -5.62 5.70
CA ILE A 9 2.15 -5.15 4.92
C ILE A 9 0.88 -5.16 5.79
N ASN A 10 0.60 -6.25 6.51
CA ASN A 10 -0.55 -6.28 7.40
C ASN A 10 -0.49 -5.19 8.48
N GLU A 11 0.70 -4.85 8.97
CA GLU A 11 0.89 -3.85 10.02
C GLU A 11 0.59 -2.42 9.53
N VAL A 12 1.09 -2.03 8.35
CA VAL A 12 0.86 -0.67 7.81
C VAL A 12 -0.61 -0.44 7.50
N PHE A 13 -1.30 -1.39 6.86
CA PHE A 13 -2.74 -1.24 6.58
C PHE A 13 -3.57 -1.24 7.87
N ARG A 14 -3.15 -1.99 8.91
CA ARG A 14 -3.77 -1.92 10.24
C ARG A 14 -3.55 -0.58 10.93
N HIS A 15 -2.37 0.03 10.78
CA HIS A 15 -2.06 1.33 11.36
C HIS A 15 -3.00 2.42 10.85
N TYR A 16 -3.24 2.45 9.53
CA TYR A 16 -4.15 3.40 8.89
C TYR A 16 -5.63 2.97 8.92
N LYS A 17 -5.94 1.76 9.39
CA LYS A 17 -7.31 1.19 9.45
C LYS A 17 -8.04 1.25 8.10
N SER A 18 -7.30 1.10 7.01
CA SER A 18 -7.81 1.16 5.65
C SER A 18 -7.32 -0.03 4.84
N ASP A 19 -8.08 -0.43 3.82
CA ASP A 19 -7.63 -1.38 2.81
C ASP A 19 -6.87 -0.67 1.66
N VAL A 20 -6.90 0.67 1.62
CA VAL A 20 -6.20 1.51 0.63
C VAL A 20 -5.43 2.61 1.36
N ILE A 21 -4.15 2.76 1.05
CA ILE A 21 -3.28 3.82 1.61
C ILE A 21 -2.47 4.47 0.50
N THR A 22 -2.11 5.74 0.64
CA THR A 22 -1.25 6.42 -0.33
C THR A 22 0.20 5.91 -0.23
N LYS A 23 0.98 6.11 -1.29
CA LYS A 23 2.43 5.87 -1.27
C LYS A 23 3.12 6.71 -0.19
N GLU A 24 2.67 7.95 -0.01
CA GLU A 24 3.20 8.84 1.04
C GLU A 24 2.94 8.28 2.45
N GLU A 25 1.73 7.78 2.72
CA GLU A 25 1.39 7.12 3.98
C GLU A 25 2.25 5.88 4.24
N PHE A 26 2.46 5.08 3.19
CA PHE A 26 3.31 3.90 3.25
C PHE A 26 4.77 4.27 3.55
N GLU A 27 5.35 5.21 2.80
CA GLU A 27 6.72 5.69 2.99
C GLU A 27 6.90 6.28 4.39
N LYS A 28 6.00 7.17 4.81
CA LYS A 28 6.03 7.81 6.14
C LYS A 28 6.03 6.79 7.27
N TYR A 29 5.21 5.74 7.17
CA TYR A 29 5.12 4.70 8.18
C TYR A 29 6.43 3.92 8.33
N PHE A 30 7.05 3.52 7.23
CA PHE A 30 8.28 2.72 7.27
C PHE A 30 9.53 3.55 7.52
N THR A 31 9.58 4.81 7.07
CA THR A 31 10.65 5.75 7.45
C THR A 31 10.64 6.03 8.95
N ALA A 32 9.47 6.18 9.58
CA ALA A 32 9.36 6.29 11.04
C ALA A 32 9.86 5.06 11.80
N LYS A 33 9.93 3.90 11.13
CA LYS A 33 10.51 2.66 11.63
C LYS A 33 12.00 2.49 11.33
N GLY A 34 12.61 3.49 10.69
CA GLY A 34 14.04 3.51 10.38
C GLY A 34 14.42 2.85 9.08
N LEU A 35 13.47 2.51 8.20
CA LEU A 35 13.78 1.98 6.87
C LEU A 35 14.26 3.10 5.93
N SER A 36 15.26 2.78 5.12
CA SER A 36 15.71 3.63 4.02
C SER A 36 14.69 3.66 2.88
N LYS A 37 14.83 4.63 1.98
CA LYS A 37 13.96 4.72 0.80
C LYS A 37 14.07 3.47 -0.09
N GLU A 38 15.28 2.96 -0.27
CA GLU A 38 15.57 1.75 -1.05
C GLU A 38 14.92 0.51 -0.42
N GLU A 39 14.98 0.38 0.91
CA GLU A 39 14.34 -0.73 1.63
C GLU A 39 12.82 -0.67 1.52
N ILE A 40 12.25 0.54 1.58
CA ILE A 40 10.81 0.76 1.38
C ILE A 40 10.41 0.41 -0.05
N GLU A 41 11.25 0.78 -1.03
CA GLU A 41 11.02 0.46 -2.44
C GLU A 41 11.02 -1.05 -2.69
N GLU A 42 12.04 -1.73 -2.16
CA GLU A 42 12.14 -3.18 -2.22
C GLU A 42 10.94 -3.85 -1.53
N LEU A 43 10.47 -3.29 -0.41
CA LEU A 43 9.33 -3.82 0.35
C LEU A 43 8.04 -3.83 -0.48
N TRP A 44 7.65 -2.70 -1.10
CA TRP A 44 6.40 -2.65 -1.87
C TRP A 44 6.52 -3.42 -3.19
N VAL A 45 7.68 -3.43 -3.86
CA VAL A 45 7.92 -4.27 -5.05
C VAL A 45 7.76 -5.75 -4.71
N ASN A 46 8.38 -6.20 -3.61
CA ASN A 46 8.25 -7.58 -3.17
C ASN A 46 6.83 -7.93 -2.71
N ALA A 47 6.10 -6.99 -2.11
CA ALA A 47 4.70 -7.18 -1.74
C ALA A 47 3.80 -7.32 -2.97
N MET A 48 4.02 -6.51 -4.01
CA MET A 48 3.33 -6.60 -5.29
C MET A 48 3.62 -7.93 -5.97
N ALA A 49 4.89 -8.34 -6.07
CA ALA A 49 5.29 -9.63 -6.65
C ALA A 49 4.68 -10.84 -5.91
N LYS A 50 4.36 -10.69 -4.62
CA LYS A 50 3.71 -11.71 -3.80
C LYS A 50 2.18 -11.61 -3.78
N ASN A 51 1.60 -10.72 -4.58
CA ASN A 51 0.16 -10.46 -4.66
C ASN A 51 -0.46 -10.09 -3.29
N LEU A 52 0.30 -9.36 -2.46
CA LEU A 52 -0.16 -8.85 -1.17
C LEU A 52 -0.79 -7.47 -1.30
N ILE A 53 -0.35 -6.70 -2.29
CA ILE A 53 -0.87 -5.38 -2.63
C ILE A 53 -1.07 -5.25 -4.14
N GLU A 54 -1.92 -4.30 -4.52
CA GLU A 54 -2.05 -3.76 -5.88
C GLU A 54 -1.67 -2.28 -5.87
N VAL A 55 -1.09 -1.80 -6.96
CA VAL A 55 -0.69 -0.40 -7.12
C VAL A 55 -1.68 0.28 -8.06
N GLY A 56 -2.25 1.39 -7.62
CA GLY A 56 -3.20 2.18 -8.39
C GLY A 56 -2.88 3.67 -8.33
N ILE A 57 -3.74 4.46 -9.00
CA ILE A 57 -3.74 5.91 -8.90
C ILE A 57 -5.12 6.38 -8.47
N GLN A 58 -5.17 7.39 -7.59
CA GLN A 58 -6.41 8.00 -7.11
C GLN A 58 -6.33 9.53 -7.26
N PRO A 59 -7.40 10.22 -7.70
CA PRO A 59 -7.41 11.68 -7.72
C PRO A 59 -7.23 12.26 -6.30
N LYS A 60 -6.36 13.27 -6.14
CA LYS A 60 -6.16 13.96 -4.85
C LYS A 60 -7.42 14.64 -4.34
N PHE A 61 -8.17 15.21 -5.26
CA PHE A 61 -9.43 15.89 -5.00
C PHE A 61 -10.48 15.21 -5.87
N PRO A 62 -11.37 14.38 -5.29
CA PRO A 62 -12.53 13.87 -6.00
C PRO A 62 -13.50 15.04 -6.19
N ASP A 63 -13.20 15.93 -7.12
CA ASP A 63 -14.19 16.87 -7.63
C ASP A 63 -15.17 16.10 -8.52
N GLU A 64 -16.44 16.46 -8.47
CA GLU A 64 -17.55 15.80 -9.19
C GLU A 64 -17.28 15.73 -10.71
N THR A 65 -16.38 16.59 -11.20
CA THR A 65 -16.00 16.72 -12.60
C THR A 65 -14.83 15.82 -13.03
N MET A 66 -14.15 15.10 -12.11
CA MET A 66 -12.95 14.29 -12.36
C MET A 66 -11.84 15.00 -13.17
N ASN A 67 -11.81 16.34 -13.16
CA ASN A 67 -10.84 17.13 -13.92
C ASN A 67 -9.49 17.33 -13.20
N SER A 68 -9.29 16.74 -12.02
CA SER A 68 -8.01 16.82 -11.31
C SER A 68 -6.90 16.19 -12.16
N ARG A 69 -5.86 16.97 -12.43
CA ARG A 69 -4.60 16.47 -12.99
C ARG A 69 -3.66 15.94 -11.92
N ASP A 70 -4.04 16.11 -10.65
CA ASP A 70 -3.26 15.65 -9.50
C ASP A 70 -3.78 14.29 -9.02
N TYR A 71 -2.88 13.30 -9.08
CA TYR A 71 -3.12 11.92 -8.69
C TYR A 71 -2.10 11.51 -7.63
N ASP A 72 -2.55 10.73 -6.66
CA ASP A 72 -1.69 9.99 -5.74
C ASP A 72 -1.54 8.54 -6.20
N ILE A 73 -0.33 8.01 -6.01
CA ILE A 73 -0.13 6.57 -6.06
C ILE A 73 -0.72 5.98 -4.79
N VAL A 74 -1.53 4.94 -4.94
CA VAL A 74 -2.15 4.22 -3.83
C VAL A 74 -1.78 2.75 -3.86
N PHE A 75 -1.74 2.15 -2.67
CA PHE A 75 -1.59 0.72 -2.46
C PHE A 75 -2.90 0.17 -1.91
N GLU A 76 -3.48 -0.79 -2.60
CA GLU A 76 -4.65 -1.54 -2.15
C GLU A 76 -4.23 -2.92 -1.63
N LYS A 77 -4.71 -3.29 -0.46
CA LYS A 77 -4.43 -4.58 0.15
C LYS A 77 -5.25 -5.69 -0.51
N LYS A 78 -4.58 -6.72 -1.04
CA LYS A 78 -5.27 -7.91 -1.54
C LYS A 78 -5.84 -8.73 -0.39
N LYS A 79 -7.15 -9.00 -0.43
CA LYS A 79 -7.82 -9.91 0.51
C LYS A 79 -7.59 -11.36 0.07
N LYS A 80 -7.20 -12.23 1.01
CA LYS A 80 -7.25 -13.68 0.75
C LYS A 80 -8.72 -14.06 0.52
N LEU A 81 -9.04 -14.53 -0.67
CA LEU A 81 -10.34 -15.14 -0.96
C LEU A 81 -10.47 -16.37 -0.07
N ILE A 82 -11.39 -16.33 0.89
CA ILE A 82 -11.83 -17.54 1.59
C ILE A 82 -12.77 -18.25 0.61
N ARG A 83 -12.33 -19.37 0.02
CA ARG A 83 -13.25 -20.26 -0.66
C ARG A 83 -14.06 -20.98 0.42
N LEU A 84 -15.36 -20.71 0.46
CA LEU A 84 -16.31 -21.57 1.14
C LEU A 84 -16.43 -22.83 0.27
N LEU A 85 -15.87 -23.95 0.76
CA LEU A 85 -16.11 -25.29 0.22
C LEU A 85 -17.45 -25.82 0.74
#